data_AF-A0A3D0IDL6-F1
#
_entry.id   AF-A0A3D0IDL6-F1
#
_cell.length_a   1.000
_cell.length_b   1.000
_cell.length_c   1.000
_cell.angle_alpha   90.00
_cell.angle_beta   90.00
_cell.angle_gamma   90.00
#
_symmetry.space_group_name_H-M   'P 1'
#
loop_
_entity.id
_entity.type
_entity.pdbx_description
1 polymer ?
#
loop_
_entity_poly.entity_id
_entity_poly.type
_entity_poly.pdbx_seq_one_letter_code
_entity_poly.pdbx_strand_id
1 'polypeptide(L)'
;MKILKNKGFVVEDTLVAGTRGWLLPENPESKKEDEKIYAREVGRLERSLLDSLDACEKQGIDASAMKKIAMLHYPPIYDPERENGFTRTLEKYGVDLCIYGHLHGRAHQNAFNGEKNGIEYRLIAADFLKFDPFLIK
;
A
#
# COMPACT_ATOMS: atom_id res chain seq x y z
N MET A 1 19.50 9.17 6.87
CA MET A 1 18.68 7.95 6.66
C MET A 1 17.20 8.32 6.79
N LYS A 2 16.38 8.11 5.75
CA LYS A 2 14.92 8.26 5.79
C LYS A 2 14.29 6.87 6.01
N ILE A 3 13.27 6.77 6.86
CA ILE A 3 12.57 5.51 7.17
C ILE A 3 11.08 5.68 6.84
N LEU A 4 10.53 4.75 6.04
CA LEU A 4 9.11 4.69 5.72
C LEU A 4 8.32 4.07 6.88
N LYS A 5 7.72 4.92 7.71
CA LYS A 5 6.87 4.51 8.83
C LYS A 5 5.73 5.50 9.01
N ASN A 6 4.60 5.24 8.33
CA ASN A 6 3.44 6.14 8.30
C ASN A 6 3.82 7.56 7.85
N LYS A 7 4.73 7.67 6.89
CA LYS A 7 5.29 8.90 6.32
C LYS A 7 5.50 8.73 4.83
N GLY A 8 5.32 9.80 4.08
CA GLY A 8 5.57 9.85 2.64
C GLY A 8 6.89 10.50 2.29
N PHE A 9 7.46 10.15 1.13
CA PHE A 9 8.65 10.78 0.58
C PHE A 9 8.58 10.90 -0.94
N VAL A 10 9.32 11.86 -1.47
CA VAL A 10 9.77 11.87 -2.87
C VAL A 10 11.12 11.16 -2.94
N VAL A 11 11.23 10.21 -3.87
CA VAL A 11 12.47 9.52 -4.24
C VAL A 11 12.55 9.57 -5.76
N GLU A 12 13.50 10.36 -6.27
CA GLU A 12 13.65 10.59 -7.72
C GLU A 12 12.33 11.07 -8.35
N ASP A 13 11.76 10.32 -9.29
CA ASP A 13 10.50 10.58 -9.99
C ASP A 13 9.28 9.88 -9.36
N THR A 14 9.47 9.34 -8.15
CA THR A 14 8.49 8.48 -7.48
C THR A 14 8.09 9.03 -6.11
N LEU A 15 6.79 9.06 -5.87
CA LEU A 15 6.17 9.26 -4.56
C LEU A 15 6.01 7.92 -3.87
N VAL A 16 6.59 7.79 -2.68
CA VAL A 16 6.46 6.60 -1.85
C VAL A 16 5.69 6.93 -0.58
N ALA A 17 4.69 6.11 -0.29
CA ALA A 17 3.92 6.17 0.94
C ALA A 17 3.79 4.76 1.54
N GLY A 18 3.53 4.67 2.84
CA GLY A 18 3.36 3.36 3.44
C GLY A 18 2.77 3.36 4.84
N THR A 19 2.17 2.24 5.16
CA THR A 19 1.64 1.93 6.49
C THR A 19 1.86 0.45 6.77
N ARG A 20 1.62 0.00 8.01
CA ARG A 20 1.64 -1.44 8.29
C ARG A 20 0.47 -2.11 7.58
N GLY A 21 -0.69 -1.46 7.53
CA GLY A 21 -1.95 -2.10 7.16
C GLY A 21 -2.44 -3.00 8.30
N TRP A 22 -3.60 -3.62 8.11
CA TRP A 22 -4.20 -4.49 9.12
C TRP A 22 -5.12 -5.52 8.48
N LEU A 23 -5.70 -6.41 9.30
CA LEU A 23 -6.79 -7.28 8.87
C LEU A 23 -7.93 -6.45 8.30
N LEU A 24 -8.44 -6.90 7.15
CA LEU A 24 -9.56 -6.28 6.47
C LEU A 24 -10.88 -6.74 7.11
N PRO A 25 -11.93 -5.90 7.13
CA PRO A 25 -13.25 -6.29 7.63
C PRO A 25 -13.84 -7.53 6.94
N GLU A 26 -13.45 -7.77 5.68
CA GLU A 26 -13.88 -8.94 4.90
C GLU A 26 -13.18 -10.24 5.31
N ASN A 27 -12.05 -10.16 6.01
CA ASN A 27 -11.31 -11.34 6.46
C ASN A 27 -12.08 -12.04 7.59
N PRO A 28 -12.38 -13.36 7.51
CA PRO A 28 -13.07 -14.11 8.55
C PRO A 28 -12.39 -14.08 9.93
N GLU A 29 -11.09 -13.82 9.98
CA GLU A 29 -10.32 -13.70 11.22
C GLU A 29 -10.43 -12.32 11.87
N SER A 30 -11.00 -11.33 11.17
CA SER A 30 -11.17 -9.97 11.67
C SER A 30 -12.19 -9.92 12.81
N LYS A 31 -11.80 -9.31 13.94
CA LYS A 31 -12.65 -9.15 15.13
C LYS A 31 -13.08 -7.70 15.31
N LYS A 32 -14.10 -7.47 16.13
CA LYS A 32 -14.57 -6.12 16.47
C LYS A 32 -13.46 -5.22 17.04
N GLU A 33 -12.52 -5.80 17.78
CA GLU A 33 -11.37 -5.09 18.35
C GLU A 33 -10.41 -4.57 17.27
N ASP A 34 -10.37 -5.22 16.11
CA ASP A 34 -9.53 -4.84 14.98
C ASP A 34 -10.03 -3.59 14.26
N GLU A 35 -11.32 -3.25 14.35
CA GLU A 35 -11.92 -2.09 13.67
C GLU A 35 -11.18 -0.79 13.99
N LYS A 36 -10.81 -0.60 15.26
CA LYS A 36 -10.07 0.59 15.71
C LYS A 36 -8.65 0.62 15.15
N ILE A 37 -8.01 -0.54 15.02
CA ILE A 37 -6.65 -0.65 14.48
C ILE A 37 -6.69 -0.43 12.96
N TYR A 38 -7.60 -1.11 12.28
CA TYR A 38 -7.87 -0.96 10.86
C TYR A 38 -8.12 0.50 10.48
N ALA A 39 -9.08 1.17 11.13
CA ALA A 39 -9.38 2.58 10.85
C ALA A 39 -8.16 3.50 11.06
N ARG A 40 -7.33 3.20 12.07
CA ARG A 40 -6.09 3.92 12.32
C ARG A 40 -5.04 3.68 11.23
N GLU A 41 -4.89 2.46 10.73
CA GLU A 41 -3.95 2.17 9.65
C GLU A 41 -4.41 2.78 8.31
N VAL A 42 -5.72 2.81 8.02
CA VAL A 42 -6.27 3.54 6.88
C VAL A 42 -5.92 5.03 6.97
N GLY A 43 -6.17 5.66 8.12
CA GLY A 43 -5.80 7.07 8.33
C GLY A 43 -4.29 7.33 8.28
N ARG A 44 -3.45 6.34 8.61
CA ARG A 44 -1.99 6.44 8.46
C ARG A 44 -1.54 6.34 7.01
N LEU A 45 -2.18 5.50 6.20
CA LEU A 45 -1.95 5.46 4.76
C LEU A 45 -2.28 6.82 4.15
N GLU A 46 -3.46 7.36 4.46
CA GLU A 46 -3.89 8.67 3.96
C GLU A 46 -2.90 9.77 4.35
N ARG A 47 -2.50 9.84 5.62
CA ARG A 47 -1.48 10.79 6.08
C ARG A 47 -0.14 10.60 5.36
N SER A 48 0.27 9.36 5.15
CA SER A 48 1.52 9.07 4.45
C SER A 48 1.48 9.51 2.99
N LEU A 49 0.34 9.40 2.32
CA LEU A 49 0.16 9.89 0.95
C LEU A 49 0.20 11.41 0.90
N LEU A 50 -0.51 12.08 1.82
CA LEU A 50 -0.48 13.53 1.97
C LEU A 50 0.95 14.04 2.22
N ASP A 51 1.70 13.43 3.14
CA ASP A 51 3.10 13.78 3.40
C ASP A 51 3.97 13.73 2.12
N SER A 52 3.69 12.77 1.23
CA SER A 52 4.42 12.61 -0.04
C SER A 52 4.07 13.73 -1.04
N LEU A 53 2.79 14.11 -1.10
CA LEU A 53 2.30 15.20 -1.95
C LEU A 53 2.81 16.56 -1.46
N ASP A 54 2.75 16.83 -0.16
CA ASP A 54 3.32 18.02 0.48
C ASP A 54 4.82 18.14 0.19
N ALA A 55 5.53 17.01 0.10
CA ALA A 55 6.95 17.00 -0.23
C ALA A 55 7.21 17.38 -1.69
N CYS A 56 6.33 17.00 -2.64
CA CYS A 56 6.38 17.49 -4.02
C CYS A 56 6.15 18.99 -4.10
N GLU A 57 5.08 19.48 -3.45
CA GLU A 57 4.73 20.90 -3.46
C GLU A 57 5.88 21.78 -2.95
N LYS A 58 6.50 21.40 -1.82
CA LYS A 58 7.66 22.10 -1.25
C LYS A 58 8.89 22.12 -2.15
N GLN A 59 8.99 21.17 -3.08
CA GLN A 59 10.07 21.07 -4.05
C GLN A 59 9.71 21.68 -5.41
N GLY A 60 8.49 22.20 -5.58
CA GLY A 60 8.00 22.71 -6.86
C GLY A 60 7.81 21.62 -7.92
N ILE A 61 7.58 20.38 -7.50
CA ILE A 61 7.38 19.22 -8.37
C ILE A 61 5.89 19.01 -8.61
N ASP A 62 5.48 18.85 -9.87
CA ASP A 62 4.12 18.47 -10.22
C ASP A 62 3.88 16.98 -9.89
N ALA A 63 3.13 16.73 -8.81
CA ALA A 63 2.81 15.38 -8.37
C ALA A 63 1.96 14.57 -9.37
N SER A 64 1.31 15.22 -10.35
CA SER A 64 0.55 14.52 -11.39
C SER A 64 1.44 13.78 -12.39
N ALA A 65 2.68 14.25 -12.59
CA ALA A 65 3.68 13.61 -13.44
C ALA A 65 4.49 12.52 -12.73
N MET A 66 4.28 12.35 -11.41
CA MET A 66 5.05 11.42 -10.57
C MET A 66 4.32 10.08 -10.42
N LYS A 67 5.10 8.99 -10.50
CA LYS A 67 4.63 7.66 -10.14
C LYS A 67 4.34 7.58 -8.65
N LYS A 68 3.23 6.97 -8.24
CA LYS A 68 2.81 6.84 -6.84
C LYS A 68 2.82 5.38 -6.43
N ILE A 69 3.61 5.08 -5.40
CA ILE A 69 3.79 3.73 -4.87
C ILE A 69 3.38 3.70 -3.40
N ALA A 70 2.47 2.78 -3.06
CA ALA A 70 2.11 2.49 -1.68
C ALA A 70 2.71 1.16 -1.23
N MET A 71 3.39 1.18 -0.08
CA MET A 71 4.00 0.00 0.53
C MET A 71 3.24 -0.38 1.80
N LEU A 72 2.65 -1.57 1.82
CA LEU A 72 1.93 -2.10 2.98
C LEU A 72 2.60 -3.38 3.49
N HIS A 73 2.48 -3.67 4.79
CA HIS A 73 2.87 -4.99 5.28
C HIS A 73 1.75 -6.01 5.03
N TYR A 74 0.53 -5.74 5.50
CA TYR A 74 -0.64 -6.60 5.28
C TYR A 74 -1.21 -6.45 3.87
N PRO A 75 -1.88 -7.49 3.33
CA PRO A 75 -2.58 -7.40 2.04
C PRO A 75 -3.68 -6.34 2.07
N PRO A 76 -3.76 -5.43 1.08
CA PRO A 76 -4.83 -4.43 0.98
C PRO A 76 -6.13 -4.99 0.42
N ILE A 77 -6.11 -6.21 -0.12
CA ILE A 77 -7.24 -6.87 -0.79
C ILE A 77 -7.38 -8.28 -0.22
N TYR A 78 -8.61 -8.66 0.10
CA TYR A 78 -8.99 -10.01 0.47
C TYR A 78 -9.95 -10.60 -0.57
N ASP A 79 -11.01 -9.85 -0.92
CA ASP A 79 -11.95 -10.15 -1.99
C ASP A 79 -11.84 -9.04 -3.05
N PRO A 80 -11.35 -9.33 -4.27
CA PRO A 80 -11.14 -8.31 -5.32
C PRO A 80 -12.42 -7.58 -5.75
N GLU A 81 -13.58 -8.18 -5.55
CA GLU A 81 -14.89 -7.59 -5.89
C GLU A 81 -15.38 -6.61 -4.82
N ARG A 82 -14.68 -6.50 -3.68
CA ARG A 82 -15.08 -5.64 -2.56
C ARG A 82 -14.13 -4.46 -2.38
N GLU A 83 -14.73 -3.32 -2.11
CA GLU A 83 -14.02 -2.13 -1.65
C GLU A 83 -13.85 -2.10 -0.14
N ASN A 84 -12.67 -1.69 0.31
CA ASN A 84 -12.39 -1.39 1.70
C ASN A 84 -11.71 -0.02 1.84
N GLY A 85 -11.34 0.35 3.06
CA GLY A 85 -10.73 1.63 3.38
C GLY A 85 -9.36 1.80 2.75
N PHE A 86 -8.56 0.74 2.63
CA PHE A 86 -7.27 0.82 1.95
C PHE A 86 -7.45 1.01 0.45
N THR A 87 -8.27 0.19 -0.23
CA THR A 87 -8.47 0.33 -1.68
C THR A 87 -9.03 1.70 -2.05
N ARG A 88 -10.06 2.17 -1.32
CA ARG A 88 -10.62 3.52 -1.51
C ARG A 88 -9.60 4.62 -1.30
N THR A 89 -8.74 4.51 -0.29
CA THR A 89 -7.68 5.50 -0.05
C THR A 89 -6.65 5.46 -1.18
N LEU A 90 -6.19 4.28 -1.60
CA LEU A 90 -5.23 4.16 -2.71
C LEU A 90 -5.77 4.78 -4.00
N GLU A 91 -7.03 4.50 -4.32
CA GLU A 91 -7.75 5.04 -5.49
C GLU A 91 -7.94 6.56 -5.39
N LYS A 92 -8.39 7.07 -4.24
CA LYS A 92 -8.57 8.52 -3.99
C LYS A 92 -7.31 9.33 -4.29
N TYR A 93 -6.14 8.76 -3.99
CA TYR A 93 -4.84 9.43 -4.16
C TYR A 93 -4.13 9.04 -5.47
N GLY A 94 -4.78 8.28 -6.35
CA GLY A 94 -4.24 7.91 -7.66
C GLY A 94 -2.96 7.09 -7.58
N VAL A 95 -2.86 6.15 -6.63
CA VAL A 95 -1.71 5.25 -6.52
C VAL A 95 -1.62 4.36 -7.75
N ASP A 96 -0.44 4.27 -8.38
CA ASP A 96 -0.22 3.44 -9.56
C ASP A 96 0.12 1.99 -9.19
N LEU A 97 0.90 1.81 -8.11
CA LEU A 97 1.38 0.51 -7.66
C LEU A 97 1.27 0.37 -6.14
N CYS A 98 0.61 -0.68 -5.68
CA CYS A 98 0.58 -1.09 -4.28
C CYS A 98 1.33 -2.42 -4.09
N ILE A 99 2.47 -2.35 -3.41
CA ILE A 99 3.26 -3.53 -3.05
C ILE A 99 3.03 -3.91 -1.59
N TYR A 100 2.89 -5.21 -1.33
CA TYR A 100 2.61 -5.72 0.01
C TYR A 100 3.33 -7.03 0.33
N GLY A 101 3.34 -7.41 1.61
CA GLY A 101 4.01 -8.61 2.11
C GLY A 101 3.08 -9.52 2.91
N HIS A 102 3.56 -9.96 4.08
CA HIS A 102 2.83 -10.73 5.11
C HIS A 102 2.46 -12.18 4.77
N LEU A 103 2.10 -12.48 3.53
CA LEU A 103 1.77 -13.84 3.10
C LEU A 103 3.05 -14.66 2.86
N HIS A 104 3.18 -15.79 3.56
CA HIS A 104 4.33 -16.69 3.49
C HIS A 104 3.93 -18.15 3.24
N GLY A 105 4.78 -18.91 2.55
CA GLY A 105 4.55 -20.32 2.22
C GLY A 105 3.19 -20.57 1.57
N ARG A 106 2.36 -21.45 2.15
CA ARG A 106 1.04 -21.78 1.59
C ARG A 106 0.10 -20.57 1.50
N ALA A 107 0.30 -19.54 2.31
CA ALA A 107 -0.54 -18.34 2.28
C ALA A 107 -0.37 -17.52 0.99
N HIS A 108 0.69 -17.76 0.20
CA HIS A 108 0.87 -17.13 -1.12
C HIS A 108 -0.33 -17.34 -2.05
N GLN A 109 -1.06 -18.46 -1.91
CA GLN A 109 -2.24 -18.75 -2.74
C GLN A 109 -3.39 -17.75 -2.54
N ASN A 110 -3.39 -17.02 -1.42
CA ASN A 110 -4.39 -16.00 -1.09
C ASN A 110 -3.98 -14.60 -1.57
N ALA A 111 -2.83 -14.48 -2.23
CA ALA A 111 -2.32 -13.20 -2.69
C ALA A 111 -3.06 -12.71 -3.93
N PHE A 112 -3.58 -11.49 -3.88
CA PHE A 112 -4.01 -10.78 -5.07
C PHE A 112 -2.79 -10.20 -5.80
N ASN A 113 -2.53 -10.68 -7.03
CA ASN A 113 -1.53 -10.13 -7.93
C ASN A 113 -2.23 -9.77 -9.25
N GLY A 114 -2.29 -8.48 -9.58
CA GLY A 114 -3.03 -8.01 -10.74
C GLY A 114 -3.42 -6.55 -10.63
N GLU A 115 -4.26 -6.09 -11.54
CA GLU A 115 -4.78 -4.72 -11.55
C GLU A 115 -6.20 -4.68 -10.97
N LYS A 116 -6.49 -3.67 -10.16
CA LYS A 116 -7.85 -3.31 -9.75
C LYS A 116 -7.98 -1.79 -9.75
N ASN A 117 -9.01 -1.26 -10.41
CA ASN A 117 -9.32 0.17 -10.51
C ASN A 117 -8.10 1.02 -10.96
N GLY A 118 -7.31 0.50 -11.91
CA GLY A 118 -6.12 1.18 -12.44
C GLY A 118 -4.88 1.11 -11.54
N ILE A 119 -4.93 0.36 -10.44
CA ILE A 119 -3.81 0.17 -9.50
C ILE A 119 -3.25 -1.24 -9.67
N GLU A 120 -1.95 -1.37 -9.91
CA GLU A 120 -1.27 -2.67 -9.89
C GLU A 120 -1.01 -3.09 -8.43
N TYR A 121 -1.31 -4.33 -8.09
CA TYR A 121 -1.05 -4.93 -6.77
C TYR A 121 -0.08 -6.09 -6.90
N ARG A 122 0.97 -6.11 -6.06
CA ARG A 122 2.00 -7.16 -6.08
C ARG A 122 2.39 -7.61 -4.68
N LEU A 123 2.32 -8.92 -4.44
CA LEU A 123 2.98 -9.54 -3.30
C LEU A 123 4.50 -9.57 -3.55
N ILE A 124 5.26 -9.00 -2.62
CA ILE A 124 6.73 -8.92 -2.68
C ILE A 124 7.39 -9.55 -1.45
N ALA A 125 6.71 -10.50 -0.78
CA ALA A 125 7.32 -11.28 0.29
C ALA A 125 8.57 -12.01 -0.23
N ALA A 126 9.65 -12.01 0.55
CA ALA A 126 10.95 -12.50 0.07
C ALA A 126 10.90 -13.97 -0.39
N ASP A 127 10.20 -14.83 0.35
CA ASP A 127 10.01 -16.24 -0.03
C ASP A 127 9.13 -16.41 -1.27
N PHE A 128 8.14 -15.53 -1.48
CA PHE A 128 7.35 -15.50 -2.71
C PHE A 128 8.22 -15.14 -3.93
N LEU A 129 9.13 -14.18 -3.76
CA LEU A 129 10.07 -13.75 -4.79
C LEU A 129 11.29 -14.66 -4.92
N LYS A 130 11.36 -15.78 -4.20
CA LYS A 130 12.54 -16.67 -4.17
C LYS A 130 13.84 -15.94 -3.79
N PHE A 131 13.71 -14.94 -2.92
CA PHE A 131 14.78 -14.07 -2.43
C PHE A 131 15.47 -13.26 -3.54
N ASP A 132 14.78 -13.03 -4.67
CA ASP A 132 15.20 -12.11 -5.72
C ASP A 132 14.42 -10.78 -5.62
N PRO A 133 15.06 -9.64 -5.35
CA PRO A 133 14.36 -8.37 -5.15
C PRO A 133 13.48 -7.98 -6.34
N PHE A 134 12.27 -7.50 -6.05
CA PHE A 134 11.40 -6.94 -7.07
C PHE A 134 11.90 -5.56 -7.49
N LEU A 135 12.36 -5.44 -8.73
CA LEU A 135 12.77 -4.18 -9.32
C LEU A 135 11.54 -3.31 -9.63
N ILE A 136 11.47 -2.16 -8.97
CA ILE A 136 10.55 -1.09 -9.33
C ILE A 136 11.24 -0.27 -10.43
N LYS A 137 10.59 -0.21 -11.60
CA LYS A 137 11.02 0.61 -12.73
C LYS A 137 10.27 1.93 -12.76
#